data_AF-A0A7S3HHK7-F1
#
_entry.id   AF-A0A7S3HHK7-F1
#
_cell.length_a   1.000
_cell.length_b   1.000
_cell.length_c   1.000
_cell.angle_alpha   90.00
_cell.angle_beta   90.00
_cell.angle_gamma   90.00
#
_symmetry.space_group_name_H-M   'P 1'
#
loop_
_entity.id
_entity.type
_entity.pdbx_description
1 polymer ?
#
loop_
_entity_poly.entity_id
_entity_poly.type
_entity_poly.pdbx_seq_one_letter_code
_entity_poly.pdbx_strand_id
1 'polypeptide(L)'
;MAKGLALVYLLAYNLACCAGWAYVLFICVKHIRAETIADTWSEVELPLKIVQTAAVLEVLHSMVGLVKSPWATAFMQVFSRVWTLWAIMDTTDAAQTTVFFVLACTSWGLVEVPRYLFYALNLLNAVPYPLFWLRYSLFAVLYPTGITGELGTMYHAFNFFITQAPIQDQPLFRQIHLVSIVLVAITYIPGSPKMFGHMVKTRSKQFELYKNGGKESGDKKDKKKH
;
A
#
# COMPACT_ATOMS: atom_id res chain seq x y z
N MET A 1 -14.32 -29.20 3.85
CA MET A 1 -13.48 -28.76 4.98
C MET A 1 -12.40 -27.75 4.58
N ALA A 2 -11.51 -28.02 3.62
CA ALA A 2 -10.41 -27.11 3.23
C ALA A 2 -10.84 -25.68 2.85
N LYS A 3 -11.99 -25.51 2.16
CA LYS A 3 -12.53 -24.17 1.81
C LYS A 3 -12.95 -23.33 3.03
N GLY A 4 -13.42 -23.98 4.10
CA GLY A 4 -13.85 -23.28 5.32
C GLY A 4 -12.66 -22.77 6.13
N LEU A 5 -11.60 -23.57 6.24
CA LEU A 5 -10.38 -23.15 6.94
C LEU A 5 -9.68 -21.99 6.21
N ALA A 6 -9.60 -22.04 4.88
CA ALA A 6 -9.08 -20.96 4.06
C ALA A 6 -9.89 -19.66 4.22
N LEU A 7 -11.22 -19.76 4.28
CA LEU A 7 -12.11 -18.62 4.52
C LEU A 7 -11.84 -17.97 5.88
N VAL A 8 -11.80 -18.76 6.95
CA VAL A 8 -11.55 -18.27 8.33
C VAL A 8 -10.17 -17.63 8.41
N TYR A 9 -9.15 -18.26 7.84
CA TYR A 9 -7.79 -17.71 7.80
C TYR A 9 -7.75 -16.36 7.07
N LEU A 10 -8.31 -16.27 5.86
CA LEU A 10 -8.33 -15.03 5.09
C LEU A 10 -9.14 -13.93 5.80
N LEU A 11 -10.25 -14.28 6.44
CA LEU A 11 -11.05 -13.33 7.20
C LEU A 11 -10.26 -12.77 8.38
N ALA A 12 -9.64 -13.64 9.18
CA ALA A 12 -8.80 -13.24 10.31
C ALA A 12 -7.60 -12.38 9.86
N TYR A 13 -6.92 -12.79 8.78
CA TYR A 13 -5.80 -12.05 8.20
C TYR A 13 -6.21 -10.64 7.76
N ASN A 14 -7.29 -10.51 6.99
CA ASN A 14 -7.75 -9.21 6.50
C ASN A 14 -8.22 -8.31 7.66
N LEU A 15 -8.93 -8.85 8.66
CA LEU A 15 -9.35 -8.07 9.83
C LEU A 15 -8.17 -7.62 10.68
N ALA A 16 -7.17 -8.50 10.89
CA ALA A 16 -5.96 -8.14 11.61
C ALA A 16 -5.16 -7.04 10.90
N CYS A 17 -5.00 -7.14 9.57
CA CYS A 17 -4.35 -6.10 8.78
C CYS A 17 -5.15 -4.79 8.80
N CYS A 18 -6.48 -4.85 8.72
CA CYS A 18 -7.35 -3.69 8.83
C CYS A 18 -7.16 -2.97 10.18
N ALA A 19 -7.17 -3.73 11.28
CA ALA A 19 -6.96 -3.18 12.62
C ALA A 19 -5.55 -2.58 12.78
N GLY A 20 -4.52 -3.27 12.28
CA GLY A 20 -3.15 -2.77 12.31
C GLY A 20 -2.97 -1.47 11.53
N TRP A 21 -3.50 -1.38 10.30
CA TRP A 21 -3.44 -0.15 9.52
C TRP A 21 -4.28 0.98 10.14
N ALA A 22 -5.41 0.67 10.77
CA ALA A 22 -6.18 1.66 11.52
C ALA A 22 -5.40 2.20 12.72
N TYR A 23 -4.63 1.34 13.40
CA TYR A 23 -3.76 1.74 14.49
C TYR A 23 -2.59 2.62 14.02
N VAL A 24 -1.92 2.25 12.91
CA VAL A 24 -0.89 3.09 12.27
C VAL A 24 -1.47 4.47 11.92
N LEU A 25 -2.64 4.50 11.28
CA LEU A 25 -3.31 5.74 10.91
C LEU A 25 -3.67 6.58 12.14
N PHE A 26 -4.14 5.95 13.21
CA PHE A 26 -4.43 6.62 14.47
C PHE A 26 -3.19 7.31 15.06
N ILE A 27 -2.04 6.62 15.09
CA ILE A 27 -0.77 7.21 15.56
C ILE A 27 -0.39 8.40 14.69
N CYS A 28 -0.43 8.27 13.36
CA CYS A 28 -0.12 9.40 12.47
C CYS A 28 -1.03 10.60 12.71
N VAL A 29 -2.35 10.39 12.82
CA VAL A 29 -3.31 11.48 13.08
C VAL A 29 -3.09 12.11 14.46
N LYS A 30 -2.75 11.30 15.48
CA LYS A 30 -2.40 11.79 16.82
C LYS A 30 -1.20 12.76 16.75
N HIS A 31 -0.11 12.37 16.10
CA HIS A 31 1.09 13.22 16.00
C HIS A 31 0.89 14.44 15.10
N ILE A 32 0.11 14.34 14.02
CA ILE A 32 -0.28 15.49 13.20
C ILE A 32 -1.03 16.52 14.04
N ARG A 33 -2.00 16.08 14.84
CA ARG A 33 -2.83 16.97 15.68
C ARG A 33 -2.07 17.58 16.85
N ALA A 34 -1.06 16.89 17.35
CA ALA A 34 -0.20 17.36 18.43
C ALA A 34 0.99 18.20 17.94
N GLU A 35 1.17 18.34 16.62
CA GLU A 35 2.32 19.01 15.99
C GLU A 35 3.68 18.37 16.35
N THR A 36 3.67 17.07 16.68
CA THR A 36 4.85 16.27 17.09
C THR A 36 5.26 15.26 16.02
N ILE A 37 5.30 15.71 14.76
CA ILE A 37 5.58 14.85 13.60
C ILE A 37 6.93 14.14 13.71
N ALA A 38 7.95 14.80 14.27
CA ALA A 38 9.29 14.22 14.45
C ALA A 38 9.30 12.99 15.36
N ASP A 39 8.36 12.90 16.30
CA ASP A 39 8.29 11.79 17.27
C ASP A 39 7.49 10.59 16.74
N THR A 40 6.82 10.73 15.59
CA THR A 40 5.88 9.73 15.06
C THR A 40 6.54 8.36 14.87
N TRP A 41 7.80 8.32 14.43
CA TRP A 41 8.53 7.08 14.20
C TRP A 41 8.60 6.21 15.46
N SER A 42 8.92 6.83 16.61
CA SER A 42 9.10 6.12 17.88
C SER A 42 7.87 5.32 18.32
N GLU A 43 6.67 5.77 17.96
CA GLU A 43 5.43 5.07 18.27
C GLU A 43 4.95 4.16 17.12
N VAL A 44 5.19 4.56 15.86
CA VAL A 44 4.62 3.88 14.69
C VAL A 44 5.52 2.81 14.09
N GLU A 45 6.82 2.78 14.41
CA GLU A 45 7.80 1.88 13.80
C GLU A 45 7.34 0.41 13.83
N LEU A 46 7.11 -0.13 15.02
CA LEU A 46 6.74 -1.53 15.19
C LEU A 46 5.42 -1.89 14.49
N PRO A 47 4.30 -1.17 14.71
CA PRO A 47 3.06 -1.48 14.02
C PRO A 47 3.19 -1.34 12.50
N LEU A 48 3.89 -0.31 12.00
CA LEU A 48 4.14 -0.11 10.58
C LEU A 48 4.94 -1.27 9.96
N LYS A 49 6.05 -1.67 10.58
CA LYS A 49 6.86 -2.83 10.15
C LYS A 49 6.05 -4.11 10.08
N ILE A 50 5.21 -4.37 11.07
CA ILE A 50 4.35 -5.56 11.10
C ILE A 50 3.35 -5.52 9.93
N VAL A 51 2.55 -4.47 9.80
CA VAL A 51 1.46 -4.44 8.80
C VAL A 51 1.97 -4.33 7.37
N GLN A 52 3.07 -3.60 7.16
CA GLN A 52 3.67 -3.42 5.84
C GLN A 52 4.36 -4.71 5.37
N THR A 53 5.01 -5.45 6.27
CA THR A 53 5.64 -6.73 5.95
C THR A 53 4.58 -7.83 5.79
N ALA A 54 3.49 -7.79 6.56
CA ALA A 54 2.38 -8.71 6.42
C ALA A 54 1.73 -8.66 5.02
N ALA A 55 1.82 -7.53 4.30
CA ALA A 55 1.32 -7.39 2.94
C ALA A 55 2.07 -8.29 1.92
N VAL A 56 3.28 -8.77 2.25
CA VAL A 56 4.00 -9.75 1.43
C VAL A 56 3.21 -11.07 1.34
N LEU A 57 2.49 -11.43 2.41
CA LEU A 57 1.63 -12.62 2.41
C LEU A 57 0.54 -12.54 1.33
N GLU A 58 0.06 -11.36 0.95
CA GLU A 58 -0.93 -11.22 -0.13
C GLU A 58 -0.39 -11.62 -1.49
N VAL A 59 0.88 -11.29 -1.75
CA VAL A 59 1.58 -11.69 -2.96
C VAL A 59 1.67 -13.22 -2.97
N LEU A 60 2.05 -13.82 -1.84
CA LEU A 60 2.11 -15.27 -1.69
C LEU A 60 0.74 -15.93 -1.86
N HIS A 61 -0.31 -15.39 -1.24
CA HIS A 61 -1.69 -15.88 -1.39
C HIS A 61 -2.14 -15.87 -2.85
N SER A 62 -1.75 -14.84 -3.60
CA SER A 62 -2.04 -14.75 -5.04
C SER A 62 -1.22 -15.75 -5.86
N MET A 63 0.05 -15.96 -5.52
CA MET A 63 0.94 -16.91 -6.20
C MET A 63 0.53 -18.37 -6.00
N VAL A 64 0.13 -18.75 -4.78
CA VAL A 64 -0.32 -20.12 -4.47
C VAL A 64 -1.78 -20.38 -4.88
N GLY A 65 -2.45 -19.38 -5.48
CA GLY A 65 -3.83 -19.50 -5.95
C GLY A 65 -4.89 -19.48 -4.83
N LEU A 66 -4.51 -19.08 -3.61
CA LEU A 66 -5.45 -18.89 -2.50
C LEU A 66 -6.40 -17.72 -2.80
N VAL A 67 -5.93 -16.70 -3.52
CA VAL A 67 -6.73 -15.57 -4.01
C VAL A 67 -6.55 -15.40 -5.52
N LYS A 68 -7.66 -15.22 -6.25
CA LYS A 68 -7.63 -14.95 -7.71
C LYS A 68 -7.29 -13.50 -7.98
N SER A 69 -6.00 -13.15 -7.97
CA SER A 69 -5.53 -11.80 -8.31
C SER A 69 -4.25 -11.84 -9.15
N PRO A 70 -4.01 -10.83 -10.03
CA PRO A 70 -2.76 -10.73 -10.77
C PRO A 70 -1.60 -10.42 -9.81
N TRP A 71 -0.85 -11.46 -9.40
CA TRP A 71 0.22 -11.37 -8.40
C TRP A 71 1.26 -10.30 -8.73
N ALA A 72 1.58 -10.07 -10.01
CA ALA A 72 2.59 -9.09 -10.43
C ALA A 72 2.18 -7.65 -10.08
N THR A 73 0.88 -7.33 -10.15
CA THR A 73 0.38 -6.00 -9.76
C THR A 73 0.40 -5.79 -8.25
N ALA A 74 0.05 -6.84 -7.48
CA ALA A 74 0.15 -6.82 -6.03
C ALA A 74 1.62 -6.70 -5.58
N PHE A 75 2.51 -7.46 -6.22
CA PHE A 75 3.94 -7.41 -5.97
C PHE A 75 4.52 -6.01 -6.14
N MET A 76 4.25 -5.33 -7.26
CA MET A 76 4.78 -3.98 -7.49
C MET A 76 4.33 -2.98 -6.40
N GLN A 77 3.05 -3.05 -5.99
CA GLN A 77 2.48 -2.16 -4.97
C GLN A 77 3.00 -2.44 -3.55
N VAL A 78 3.26 -3.71 -3.23
CA VAL A 78 3.79 -4.10 -1.93
C VAL A 78 5.29 -3.85 -1.86
N PHE A 79 6.03 -4.21 -2.92
CA PHE A 79 7.48 -4.08 -2.98
C PHE A 79 7.93 -2.64 -2.78
N SER A 80 7.34 -1.66 -3.48
CA SER A 80 7.78 -0.27 -3.38
C SER A 80 7.65 0.26 -1.93
N ARG A 81 6.57 -0.08 -1.24
CA ARG A 81 6.35 0.34 0.15
C ARG A 81 7.19 -0.42 1.17
N VAL A 82 7.33 -1.74 1.01
CA VAL A 82 8.23 -2.55 1.85
C VAL A 82 9.67 -2.07 1.70
N TRP A 83 10.11 -1.82 0.48
CA TRP A 83 11.43 -1.28 0.21
C TRP A 83 11.59 0.12 0.82
N THR A 84 10.62 1.03 0.64
CA THR A 84 10.68 2.37 1.23
C THR A 84 10.74 2.30 2.76
N LEU A 85 9.97 1.42 3.39
CA LEU A 85 10.02 1.25 4.84
C LEU A 85 11.40 0.76 5.30
N TRP A 86 11.85 -0.39 4.79
CA TRP A 86 13.03 -1.06 5.33
C TRP A 86 14.36 -0.50 4.82
N ALA A 87 14.43 -0.01 3.59
CA ALA A 87 15.67 0.51 3.01
C ALA A 87 15.85 2.02 3.27
N ILE A 88 14.76 2.76 3.53
CA ILE A 88 14.80 4.23 3.64
C ILE A 88 14.37 4.69 5.03
N MET A 89 13.14 4.42 5.43
CA MET A 89 12.62 4.94 6.70
C MET A 89 13.34 4.31 7.90
N ASP A 90 13.70 3.03 7.84
CA ASP A 90 14.39 2.33 8.92
C ASP A 90 15.90 2.62 9.02
N THR A 91 16.48 3.22 7.98
CA THR A 91 17.95 3.36 7.89
C THR A 91 18.45 4.75 8.24
N THR A 92 17.55 5.74 8.36
CA THR A 92 17.94 7.12 8.66
C THR A 92 16.84 7.93 9.35
N ASP A 93 17.20 8.57 10.45
CA ASP A 93 16.36 9.53 11.18
C ASP A 93 15.95 10.72 10.29
N ALA A 94 16.77 11.04 9.28
CA ALA A 94 16.49 12.09 8.31
C ALA A 94 15.26 11.77 7.44
N ALA A 95 14.92 10.50 7.24
CA ALA A 95 13.67 10.12 6.58
C ALA A 95 12.48 10.17 7.56
N GLN A 96 12.70 9.71 8.79
CA GLN A 96 11.68 9.51 9.83
C GLN A 96 11.05 10.81 10.34
N THR A 97 11.85 11.87 10.47
CA THR A 97 11.44 13.13 11.10
C THR A 97 10.72 14.10 10.14
N THR A 98 10.49 13.68 8.90
CA THR A 98 9.97 14.56 7.83
C THR A 98 8.44 14.55 7.76
N VAL A 99 7.87 15.63 7.26
CA VAL A 99 6.44 15.67 6.89
C VAL A 99 6.10 14.63 5.83
N PHE A 100 7.07 14.26 4.98
CA PHE A 100 6.91 13.26 3.93
C PHE A 100 6.71 11.85 4.49
N PHE A 101 7.38 11.51 5.59
CA PHE A 101 7.15 10.25 6.30
C PHE A 101 5.71 10.11 6.77
N VAL A 102 5.20 11.15 7.44
CA VAL A 102 3.82 11.17 7.94
C VAL A 102 2.82 11.21 6.79
N LEU A 103 3.12 11.93 5.71
CA LEU A 103 2.30 11.94 4.49
C LEU A 103 2.20 10.54 3.85
N ALA A 104 3.32 9.81 3.75
CA ALA A 104 3.37 8.44 3.24
C ALA A 104 2.54 7.51 4.14
N CYS A 105 2.82 7.48 5.44
CA CYS A 105 2.14 6.61 6.39
C CYS A 105 0.63 6.87 6.46
N THR A 106 0.22 8.14 6.45
CA THR A 106 -1.20 8.52 6.44
C THR A 106 -1.87 8.12 5.13
N SER A 107 -1.21 8.33 3.98
CA SER A 107 -1.73 7.92 2.67
C SER A 107 -1.89 6.40 2.59
N TRP A 108 -0.90 5.65 3.10
CA TRP A 108 -0.95 4.20 3.18
C TRP A 108 -2.09 3.73 4.11
N GLY A 109 -2.19 4.26 5.34
CA GLY A 109 -3.27 3.92 6.26
C GLY A 109 -4.67 4.19 5.68
N LEU A 110 -4.86 5.36 5.06
CA LEU A 110 -6.14 5.73 4.44
C LEU A 110 -6.54 4.84 3.27
N VAL A 111 -5.60 4.31 2.50
CA VAL A 111 -5.92 3.39 1.40
C VAL A 111 -6.08 1.95 1.89
N GLU A 112 -5.32 1.55 2.90
CA GLU A 112 -5.24 0.17 3.38
C GLU A 112 -6.42 -0.22 4.28
N VAL A 113 -6.88 0.66 5.17
CA VAL A 113 -8.02 0.35 6.06
C VAL A 113 -9.27 -0.03 5.26
N PRO A 114 -9.74 0.77 4.27
CA PRO A 114 -10.88 0.38 3.46
C PRO A 114 -10.60 -0.84 2.58
N ARG A 115 -9.34 -1.06 2.17
CA ARG A 115 -8.96 -2.19 1.32
C ARG A 115 -9.09 -3.52 2.04
N TYR A 116 -8.51 -3.63 3.22
CA TYR A 116 -8.60 -4.86 4.02
C TYR A 116 -10.01 -5.11 4.52
N LEU A 117 -10.73 -4.05 4.91
CA LEU A 117 -12.15 -4.18 5.28
C LEU A 117 -12.99 -4.65 4.09
N PHE A 118 -12.72 -4.13 2.89
CA PHE A 118 -13.37 -4.59 1.66
C PHE A 118 -13.08 -6.07 1.41
N TYR A 119 -11.83 -6.52 1.52
CA TYR A 119 -11.49 -7.94 1.34
C TYR A 119 -12.17 -8.84 2.35
N ALA A 120 -12.22 -8.46 3.63
CA ALA A 120 -12.93 -9.19 4.67
C ALA A 120 -14.43 -9.34 4.37
N LEU A 121 -15.12 -8.24 4.04
CA LEU A 121 -16.56 -8.29 3.74
C LEU A 121 -16.88 -8.93 2.39
N ASN A 122 -15.95 -8.87 1.43
CA ASN A 122 -16.11 -9.54 0.14
C ASN A 122 -16.08 -11.06 0.28
N LEU A 123 -15.30 -11.60 1.21
CA LEU A 123 -15.33 -13.04 1.55
C LEU A 123 -16.70 -13.50 2.08
N LEU A 124 -17.46 -12.58 2.70
CA LEU A 124 -18.81 -12.81 3.23
C LEU A 124 -19.92 -12.41 2.25
N ASN A 125 -19.57 -11.91 1.05
CA ASN A 125 -20.51 -11.33 0.07
C ASN A 125 -21.38 -10.19 0.65
N ALA A 126 -20.85 -9.42 1.61
CA ALA A 126 -21.59 -8.43 2.39
C ALA A 126 -21.00 -7.01 2.27
N VAL A 127 -20.43 -6.66 1.11
CA VAL A 127 -19.77 -5.36 0.91
C VAL A 127 -20.81 -4.25 0.72
N PRO A 128 -20.86 -3.22 1.61
CA PRO A 128 -21.75 -2.09 1.42
C PRO A 128 -21.19 -1.12 0.36
N TYR A 129 -22.10 -0.38 -0.31
CA TYR A 129 -21.72 0.54 -1.39
C TYR A 129 -20.68 1.61 -1.00
N PRO A 130 -20.76 2.28 0.18
CA PRO A 130 -19.75 3.25 0.57
C PRO A 130 -18.33 2.66 0.61
N LEU A 131 -18.19 1.42 1.11
CA LEU A 131 -16.89 0.75 1.18
C LEU A 131 -16.37 0.35 -0.21
N PHE A 132 -17.27 -0.13 -1.08
CA PHE A 132 -16.95 -0.36 -2.49
C PHE A 132 -16.45 0.93 -3.16
N TRP A 133 -17.15 2.05 -2.95
CA TRP A 133 -16.77 3.34 -3.52
C TRP A 133 -15.39 3.78 -3.03
N LEU A 134 -15.12 3.70 -1.72
CA LEU A 134 -13.83 4.05 -1.12
C LEU A 134 -12.70 3.21 -1.75
N ARG A 135 -12.87 1.88 -1.80
CA ARG A 135 -11.89 0.94 -2.36
C ARG A 135 -11.44 1.28 -3.78
N TYR A 136 -12.36 1.79 -4.60
CA TYR A 136 -12.12 2.06 -6.01
C TYR A 136 -11.97 3.54 -6.37
N SER A 137 -12.09 4.46 -5.41
CA SER A 137 -12.01 5.91 -5.69
C SER A 137 -10.90 6.62 -4.92
N LEU A 138 -10.48 6.12 -3.75
CA LEU A 138 -9.47 6.76 -2.92
C LEU A 138 -8.10 6.92 -3.62
N PHE A 139 -7.79 6.04 -4.58
CA PHE A 139 -6.53 6.13 -5.34
C PHE A 139 -6.34 7.48 -6.05
N ALA A 140 -7.42 8.18 -6.41
CA ALA A 140 -7.32 9.44 -7.14
C ALA A 140 -6.55 10.52 -6.35
N VAL A 141 -6.69 10.51 -5.02
CA VAL A 141 -6.01 11.45 -4.12
C VAL A 141 -4.83 10.77 -3.44
N LEU A 142 -5.03 9.57 -2.90
CA LEU A 142 -4.03 8.91 -2.05
C LEU A 142 -2.83 8.38 -2.83
N TYR A 143 -2.97 8.15 -4.13
CA TYR A 143 -1.86 7.66 -4.94
C TYR A 143 -0.81 8.76 -5.22
N PRO A 144 -1.19 9.97 -5.68
CA PRO A 144 -0.26 11.10 -5.72
C PRO A 144 0.37 11.40 -4.35
N THR A 145 -0.42 11.48 -3.28
CA THR A 145 0.12 11.84 -1.95
C THR A 145 1.05 10.76 -1.39
N GLY A 146 0.74 9.48 -1.61
CA GLY A 146 1.60 8.35 -1.24
C GLY A 146 2.95 8.41 -1.96
N ILE A 147 2.94 8.62 -3.29
CA ILE A 147 4.18 8.76 -4.07
C ILE A 147 4.99 9.97 -3.61
N THR A 148 4.35 11.11 -3.36
CA THR A 148 5.03 12.31 -2.85
C THR A 148 5.68 12.05 -1.51
N GLY A 149 5.00 11.35 -0.58
CA GLY A 149 5.57 10.96 0.70
C GLY A 149 6.78 10.05 0.54
N GLU A 150 6.67 9.01 -0.28
CA GLU A 150 7.75 8.06 -0.57
C GLU A 150 8.97 8.76 -1.17
N LEU A 151 8.81 9.50 -2.27
CA LEU A 151 9.90 10.23 -2.92
C LEU A 151 10.51 11.31 -2.02
N GLY A 152 9.70 11.97 -1.19
CA GLY A 152 10.18 12.93 -0.21
C GLY A 152 11.09 12.29 0.83
N THR A 153 10.69 11.16 1.41
CA THR A 153 11.57 10.41 2.34
C THR A 153 12.85 9.92 1.68
N MET A 154 12.77 9.46 0.42
CA MET A 154 13.94 9.08 -0.37
C MET A 154 14.89 10.25 -0.61
N TYR A 155 14.36 11.45 -0.89
CA TYR A 155 15.16 12.65 -1.10
C TYR A 155 15.93 13.06 0.16
N HIS A 156 15.28 13.04 1.33
CA HIS A 156 15.95 13.35 2.59
C HIS A 156 17.00 12.30 2.97
N ALA A 157 16.70 11.01 2.77
CA ALA A 157 17.68 9.95 2.95
C ALA A 157 18.87 10.09 2.00
N PHE A 158 18.62 10.40 0.72
CA PHE A 158 19.68 10.64 -0.25
C PHE A 158 20.62 11.77 0.19
N ASN A 159 20.04 12.91 0.60
CA ASN A 159 20.80 14.05 1.11
C ASN A 159 21.63 13.68 2.35
N PHE A 160 21.06 12.92 3.28
CA PHE A 160 21.78 12.41 4.45
C PHE A 160 23.00 11.57 4.04
N PHE A 161 22.81 10.63 3.11
CA PHE A 161 23.89 9.75 2.66
C PHE A 161 25.02 10.48 1.91
N ILE A 162 24.76 11.58 1.21
CA ILE A 162 25.81 12.35 0.51
C ILE A 162 26.50 13.40 1.40
N THR A 163 25.84 13.92 2.44
CA THR A 163 26.34 15.07 3.22
C THR A 163 26.74 14.76 4.65
N GLN A 164 26.07 13.81 5.32
CA GLN A 164 26.15 13.63 6.78
C GLN A 164 26.62 12.23 7.18
N ALA A 165 26.43 11.21 6.33
CA ALA A 165 26.90 9.87 6.63
C ALA A 165 28.44 9.83 6.73
N PRO A 166 29.04 9.41 7.87
CA PRO A 166 30.49 9.30 8.01
C PRO A 166 31.07 8.46 6.88
N ILE A 167 31.99 9.04 6.12
CA ILE A 167 32.49 8.40 4.89
C ILE A 167 33.19 7.07 5.19
N GLN A 168 33.76 6.97 6.40
CA GLN A 168 34.71 5.95 6.82
C GLN A 168 34.09 4.64 7.32
N ASP A 169 32.87 4.66 7.88
CA ASP A 169 32.40 3.52 8.68
C ASP A 169 31.71 2.42 7.86
N GLN A 170 31.03 2.75 6.74
CA GLN A 170 30.35 1.77 5.86
C GLN A 170 30.22 2.27 4.39
N PRO A 171 31.31 2.34 3.61
CA PRO A 171 31.28 2.90 2.25
C PRO A 171 30.40 2.12 1.27
N LEU A 172 30.39 0.78 1.35
CA LEU A 172 29.56 -0.07 0.48
C LEU A 172 28.07 0.12 0.76
N PHE A 173 27.68 0.16 2.04
CA PHE A 173 26.29 0.40 2.45
C PHE A 173 25.76 1.73 1.88
N ARG A 174 26.54 2.81 2.01
CA ARG A 174 26.22 4.12 1.45
C ARG A 174 26.02 4.06 -0.07
N GLN A 175 26.95 3.43 -0.79
CA GLN A 175 26.86 3.31 -2.26
C GLN A 175 25.62 2.54 -2.69
N ILE A 176 25.31 1.42 -2.02
CA ILE A 176 24.11 0.62 -2.30
C ILE A 176 22.85 1.46 -2.08
N HIS A 177 22.77 2.24 -0.99
CA HIS A 177 21.60 3.10 -0.73
C HIS A 177 21.45 4.20 -1.77
N LEU A 178 22.52 4.91 -2.12
CA LEU A 178 22.47 5.97 -3.13
C LEU A 178 22.04 5.43 -4.50
N VAL A 179 22.64 4.31 -4.94
CA VAL A 179 22.29 3.69 -6.22
C VAL A 179 20.85 3.17 -6.20
N SER A 180 20.45 2.49 -5.13
CA SER A 180 19.09 1.92 -5.04
C SER A 180 18.01 3.00 -4.99
N ILE A 181 18.23 4.12 -4.28
CA ILE A 181 17.32 5.29 -4.30
C ILE A 181 17.14 5.80 -5.73
N VAL A 182 18.22 6.01 -6.47
CA VAL A 182 18.15 6.51 -7.86
C VAL A 182 17.43 5.51 -8.75
N LEU A 183 17.75 4.22 -8.66
CA LEU A 183 17.11 3.18 -9.46
C LEU A 183 15.60 3.12 -9.18
N VAL A 184 15.19 3.10 -7.91
CA VAL A 184 13.78 3.07 -7.54
C VAL A 184 13.07 4.35 -7.99
N ALA A 185 13.64 5.54 -7.76
CA ALA A 185 13.05 6.80 -8.20
C ALA A 185 12.82 6.84 -9.72
N ILE A 186 13.75 6.30 -10.52
CA ILE A 186 13.58 6.18 -11.97
C ILE A 186 12.38 5.31 -12.32
N THR A 187 12.12 4.21 -11.58
CA THR A 187 10.95 3.35 -11.86
C THR A 187 9.61 4.05 -11.64
N TYR A 188 9.54 5.10 -10.82
CA TYR A 188 8.31 5.86 -10.59
C TYR A 188 7.90 6.66 -11.83
N ILE A 189 8.84 7.05 -12.69
CA ILE A 189 8.57 7.83 -13.91
C ILE A 189 7.66 7.05 -14.89
N PRO A 190 8.01 5.82 -15.35
CA PRO A 190 7.12 5.02 -16.18
C PRO A 190 6.08 4.23 -15.36
N GLY A 191 6.43 3.83 -14.13
CA GLY A 191 5.59 2.96 -13.31
C GLY A 191 4.35 3.66 -12.79
N SER A 192 4.50 4.90 -12.30
CA SER A 192 3.41 5.60 -11.63
C SER A 192 2.23 5.93 -12.56
N PRO A 193 2.42 6.47 -13.79
CA PRO A 193 1.29 6.79 -14.67
C PRO A 193 0.62 5.53 -15.21
N LYS A 194 1.41 4.48 -15.49
CA LYS A 194 0.91 3.19 -15.96
C LYS A 194 -0.01 2.54 -14.93
N MET A 195 0.40 2.51 -13.67
CA MET A 195 -0.41 1.94 -12.60
C MET A 195 -1.63 2.82 -12.27
N PHE A 196 -1.51 4.15 -12.34
CA PHE A 196 -2.66 5.05 -12.21
C PHE A 196 -3.71 4.78 -13.30
N GLY A 197 -3.29 4.70 -14.57
CA GLY A 197 -4.18 4.36 -15.68
C GLY A 197 -4.83 2.98 -15.53
N HIS A 198 -4.10 2.00 -15.00
CA HIS A 198 -4.66 0.68 -14.67
C HIS A 198 -5.75 0.77 -13.59
N MET A 199 -5.56 1.58 -12.55
CA MET A 199 -6.56 1.78 -11.49
C MET A 199 -7.81 2.48 -12.02
N VAL A 200 -7.68 3.48 -12.91
CA VAL A 200 -8.82 4.12 -13.58
C VAL A 200 -9.62 3.10 -14.39
N LYS A 201 -8.95 2.26 -15.19
CA LYS A 201 -9.62 1.18 -15.94
C LYS A 201 -10.30 0.18 -15.02
N THR A 202 -9.63 -0.21 -13.93
CA THR A 202 -10.17 -1.14 -12.94
C THR A 202 -11.43 -0.57 -12.29
N ARG A 203 -11.41 0.71 -11.91
CA ARG A 203 -12.57 1.41 -11.37
C ARG A 203 -13.75 1.35 -12.34
N SER A 204 -13.55 1.76 -13.59
CA SER A 204 -14.63 1.76 -14.59
C SER A 204 -15.24 0.35 -14.77
N LYS A 205 -14.39 -0.68 -14.88
CA LYS A 205 -14.85 -2.07 -14.97
C LYS A 205 -15.68 -2.49 -13.75
N GLN A 206 -15.21 -2.19 -12.53
CA GLN A 206 -15.88 -2.63 -11.30
C GLN A 206 -17.23 -1.93 -11.10
N PHE A 207 -17.33 -0.63 -11.43
CA PHE A 207 -18.60 0.10 -11.37
C PHE A 207 -19.62 -0.43 -12.39
N GLU A 208 -19.18 -0.83 -13.58
CA GLU A 208 -20.04 -1.45 -14.57
C GLU A 208 -20.58 -2.80 -14.07
N LEU A 209 -19.71 -3.64 -13.48
CA LEU A 209 -20.12 -4.92 -12.88
C LEU A 209 -21.12 -4.71 -11.74
N TYR A 210 -20.88 -3.73 -10.87
CA TYR A 210 -21.79 -3.39 -9.78
C TYR A 210 -23.18 -2.98 -10.31
N LYS A 211 -23.23 -2.10 -11.32
CA LYS A 211 -24.49 -1.69 -11.96
C LYS A 211 -25.23 -2.85 -12.64
N ASN A 212 -24.51 -3.83 -13.13
CA ASN A 212 -25.07 -5.02 -13.79
C ASN A 212 -25.42 -6.17 -12.82
N GLY A 213 -25.30 -5.97 -11.50
CA GLY A 213 -25.57 -7.01 -10.51
C GLY A 213 -24.57 -8.17 -10.54
N GLY A 214 -23.30 -7.88 -10.87
CA GLY A 214 -22.20 -8.86 -10.91
C GLY A 214 -22.07 -9.66 -12.21
N LYS A 215 -22.87 -9.38 -13.24
CA LYS A 215 -22.76 -10.03 -14.57
C LYS A 215 -21.81 -9.25 -15.47
N GLU A 216 -20.81 -9.92 -16.05
CA GLU A 216 -19.95 -9.32 -17.07
C GLU A 216 -20.79 -8.98 -18.33
N SER A 217 -20.51 -7.85 -18.97
CA SER A 217 -21.29 -7.31 -20.09
C SER A 217 -21.35 -8.21 -21.33
N GLY A 218 -20.46 -9.21 -21.43
CA GLY A 218 -20.51 -10.26 -22.45
C GLY A 218 -21.66 -11.27 -22.27
N ASP A 219 -22.09 -11.51 -21.04
CA ASP A 219 -23.09 -12.53 -20.69
C ASP A 219 -24.54 -12.10 -21.04
N LYS A 220 -24.73 -10.81 -21.38
CA LYS A 220 -26.01 -10.28 -21.88
C LYS A 220 -26.21 -10.53 -23.38
N LYS A 221 -25.16 -10.81 -24.17
CA LYS A 221 -25.31 -11.05 -25.62
C LYS A 221 -25.83 -12.45 -25.94
N ASP A 222 -25.56 -13.45 -25.09
CA ASP A 222 -26.00 -14.82 -25.33
C ASP A 222 -27.46 -15.10 -24.90
N LYS A 223 -28.05 -14.24 -24.06
CA LYS A 223 -29.47 -14.37 -23.64
C LYS A 223 -30.50 -13.68 -24.54
N LYS A 224 -30.08 -13.05 -25.65
CA LYS A 224 -30.99 -12.43 -26.63
C LYS A 224 -31.18 -13.27 -27.91
N LYS A 225 -30.75 -14.54 -27.91
CA LYS A 225 -30.83 -15.45 -29.07
C LYS A 225 -31.82 -16.62 -28.92
N HIS A 226 -32.71 -16.61 -27.95
CA HIS A 226 -33.81 -17.57 -27.84
C HIS A 226 -35.15 -16.85 -27.80
#